data_AF-A0AAN7HG91-F1
#
_entry.id   AF-A0AAN7HG91-F1
#
_cell.length_a   1.000
_cell.length_b   1.000
_cell.length_c   1.000
_cell.angle_alpha   90.00
_cell.angle_beta   90.00
_cell.angle_gamma   90.00
#
_symmetry.space_group_name_H-M   'P 1'
#
loop_
_entity.id
_entity.type
_entity.pdbx_description
1 polymer ?
#
loop_
_entity_poly.entity_id
_entity_poly.type
_entity_poly.pdbx_seq_one_letter_code
_entity_poly.pdbx_strand_id
1 'polypeptide(L)'
;MASPSQVTPSWLARIDEMAAEIVPATVPIETDTLDIIKNMLLAQGDDDVAVNKAAQDIRSYYTTRLFPPNDSFYKNLPDHGVAHVVGPVIDHVFELASAISWKNPAHRRLADLLVALKKSAATEFDPEVRPSTSPRRILSHIPSRFSHPQLTLDRT
;
A
#
# COMPACT_ATOMS: atom_id res chain seq x y z
N MET A 1 27.61 1.21 39.66
CA MET A 1 26.47 0.44 39.13
C MET A 1 26.60 0.43 37.63
N ALA A 2 26.83 -0.72 37.00
CA ALA A 2 26.91 -0.83 35.56
C ALA A 2 25.49 -0.86 34.98
N SER A 3 25.20 0.00 34.01
CA SER A 3 23.95 -0.07 33.22
C SER A 3 23.86 -1.44 32.57
N PRO A 4 22.68 -2.08 32.53
CA PRO A 4 22.54 -3.31 31.77
C PRO A 4 22.84 -2.97 30.30
N SER A 5 23.92 -3.54 29.77
CA SER A 5 24.24 -3.48 28.35
C SER A 5 22.99 -3.90 27.59
N GLN A 6 22.39 -2.98 26.83
CA GLN A 6 21.29 -3.30 25.93
C GLN A 6 21.83 -4.29 24.91
N VAL A 7 21.57 -5.58 25.14
CA VAL A 7 21.89 -6.62 24.17
C VAL A 7 21.05 -6.31 22.94
N THR A 8 21.72 -5.95 21.84
CA THR A 8 21.06 -5.71 20.56
C THR A 8 20.24 -6.94 20.19
N PRO A 9 18.93 -6.81 19.92
CA PRO A 9 18.13 -7.96 19.53
C PRO A 9 18.65 -8.59 18.24
N SER A 10 18.70 -9.93 18.17
CA SER A 10 19.20 -10.67 17.00
C SER A 10 18.47 -10.31 15.70
N TRP A 11 17.18 -9.98 15.80
CA TRP A 11 16.39 -9.56 14.65
C TRP A 11 16.82 -8.22 14.07
N LEU A 12 17.44 -7.34 14.86
CA LEU A 12 17.92 -6.06 14.36
C LEU A 12 19.12 -6.27 13.43
N ALA A 13 20.01 -7.20 13.77
CA ALA A 13 21.09 -7.61 12.89
C ALA A 13 20.56 -8.24 11.59
N ARG A 14 19.50 -9.06 11.67
CA ARG A 14 18.87 -9.63 10.47
C ARG A 14 18.28 -8.56 9.55
N ILE A 15 17.64 -7.52 10.11
CA ILE A 15 17.15 -6.39 9.31
C ILE A 15 18.31 -5.67 8.61
N ASP A 16 19.41 -5.44 9.31
CA ASP A 16 20.56 -4.74 8.72
C ASP A 16 21.23 -5.59 7.61
N GLU A 17 21.25 -6.92 7.75
CA GLU A 17 21.68 -7.84 6.68
C GLU A 17 20.75 -7.77 5.46
N MET A 18 19.44 -7.86 5.68
CA MET A 18 18.43 -7.73 4.60
C MET A 18 18.58 -6.38 3.88
N ALA A 19 18.79 -5.29 4.63
CA ALA A 19 19.00 -3.96 4.05
C ALA A 19 20.29 -3.85 3.24
N ALA A 20 21.34 -4.59 3.60
CA ALA A 20 22.61 -4.63 2.87
C ALA A 20 22.52 -5.44 1.56
N GLU A 21 21.61 -6.41 1.48
CA GLU A 21 21.35 -7.20 0.28
C GLU A 21 20.49 -6.44 -0.75
N ILE A 22 19.67 -5.49 -0.28
CA ILE A 22 18.86 -4.62 -1.14
C ILE A 22 19.75 -3.55 -1.78
N VAL A 23 19.76 -3.46 -3.11
CA VAL A 23 20.37 -2.32 -3.82
C VAL A 23 19.32 -1.20 -3.90
N PRO A 24 19.40 -0.12 -3.08
CA PRO A 24 18.26 0.79 -2.86
C PRO A 24 17.87 1.57 -4.12
N ALA A 25 18.83 1.85 -4.99
CA ALA A 25 18.60 2.51 -6.28
C ALA A 25 17.78 1.64 -7.27
N THR A 26 17.67 0.34 -7.02
CA THR A 26 16.96 -0.61 -7.90
C THR A 26 15.66 -1.11 -7.29
N VAL A 27 15.55 -1.18 -5.97
CA VAL A 27 14.34 -1.67 -5.28
C VAL A 27 13.95 -0.77 -4.10
N PRO A 28 13.56 0.50 -4.35
CA PRO A 28 13.25 1.46 -3.29
C PRO A 28 12.08 1.00 -2.39
N ILE A 29 11.16 0.20 -2.94
CA ILE A 29 10.01 -0.35 -2.22
C ILE A 29 10.46 -1.29 -1.10
N GLU A 30 11.43 -2.16 -1.37
CA GLU A 30 11.94 -3.11 -0.38
C GLU A 30 12.65 -2.36 0.75
N THR A 31 13.48 -1.37 0.43
CA THR A 31 14.14 -0.52 1.45
C THR A 31 13.12 0.22 2.31
N ASP A 32 12.18 0.96 1.69
CA ASP A 32 11.21 1.78 2.41
C ASP A 32 10.28 0.92 3.29
N THR A 33 9.84 -0.24 2.80
CA THR A 33 8.96 -1.14 3.56
C THR A 33 9.69 -1.85 4.70
N LEU A 34 10.96 -2.23 4.50
CA LEU A 34 11.79 -2.80 5.56
C LEU A 34 12.04 -1.79 6.68
N ASP A 35 12.26 -0.51 6.36
CA ASP A 35 12.39 0.56 7.34
C ASP A 35 11.09 0.77 8.15
N ILE A 36 9.92 0.66 7.52
CA ILE A 36 8.64 0.72 8.24
C ILE A 36 8.53 -0.44 9.24
N ILE A 37 8.88 -1.66 8.84
CA ILE A 37 8.89 -2.84 9.73
C ILE A 37 9.89 -2.64 10.87
N LYS A 38 11.10 -2.14 10.59
CA LYS A 38 12.12 -1.82 11.61
C LYS A 38 11.59 -0.83 12.64
N ASN A 39 10.97 0.25 12.19
CA ASN A 39 10.40 1.28 13.06
C ASN A 39 9.26 0.73 13.93
N MET A 40 8.41 -0.15 13.38
CA MET A 40 7.36 -0.83 14.13
C MET A 40 7.95 -1.70 15.26
N LEU A 41 9.01 -2.44 14.99
CA LEU A 41 9.64 -3.31 15.97
C LEU A 41 10.42 -2.55 17.05
N LEU A 42 10.97 -1.38 16.72
CA LEU A 42 11.65 -0.49 17.66
C LEU A 42 10.70 0.40 18.47
N ALA A 43 9.43 0.53 18.06
CA ALA A 43 8.47 1.40 18.72
C ALA A 43 8.29 1.04 20.20
N GLN A 44 8.36 2.04 21.06
CA GLN A 44 8.08 1.90 22.49
C GLN A 44 6.59 2.13 22.77
N GLY A 45 6.07 1.49 23.80
CA GLY A 45 4.67 1.66 24.23
C GLY A 45 3.75 0.59 23.65
N ASP A 46 2.57 1.02 23.21
CA ASP A 46 1.45 0.16 22.84
C ASP A 46 1.68 -0.54 21.48
N ASP A 47 1.54 -1.86 21.47
CA ASP A 47 1.76 -2.70 20.29
C ASP A 47 0.75 -2.41 19.18
N ASP A 48 -0.53 -2.19 19.52
CA ASP A 48 -1.58 -1.92 18.55
C ASP A 48 -1.35 -0.56 17.87
N VAL A 49 -0.88 0.44 18.63
CA VAL A 49 -0.52 1.75 18.07
C VAL A 49 0.63 1.62 17.06
N ALA A 50 1.69 0.88 17.42
CA ALA A 50 2.83 0.67 16.54
C ALA A 50 2.44 -0.09 15.25
N VAL A 51 1.67 -1.16 15.40
CA VAL A 51 1.19 -1.99 14.28
C VAL A 51 0.27 -1.19 13.35
N ASN A 52 -0.71 -0.47 13.90
CA ASN A 52 -1.63 0.34 13.10
C ASN A 52 -0.91 1.46 12.35
N LYS A 53 0.08 2.10 13.00
CA LYS A 53 0.93 3.09 12.33
C LYS A 53 1.69 2.48 11.16
N ALA A 54 2.34 1.32 11.36
CA ALA A 54 3.08 0.66 10.29
C ALA A 54 2.18 0.26 9.11
N ALA A 55 0.99 -0.28 9.38
CA ALA A 55 0.01 -0.60 8.35
C ALA A 55 -0.44 0.66 7.58
N GLN A 56 -0.65 1.79 8.26
CA GLN A 56 -0.98 3.07 7.63
C GLN A 56 0.18 3.62 6.79
N ASP A 57 1.41 3.50 7.26
CA ASP A 57 2.60 3.96 6.54
C ASP A 57 2.81 3.13 5.25
N ILE A 58 2.64 1.80 5.30
CA ILE A 58 2.68 0.91 4.12
C ILE A 58 1.56 1.25 3.13
N ARG A 59 0.34 1.48 3.63
CA ARG A 59 -0.79 1.91 2.80
C ARG A 59 -0.52 3.25 2.13
N SER A 60 -0.02 4.21 2.89
CA SER A 60 0.32 5.54 2.39
C SER A 60 1.41 5.46 1.33
N TYR A 61 2.40 4.58 1.52
CA TYR A 61 3.44 4.31 0.53
C TYR A 61 2.83 3.91 -0.82
N TYR A 62 1.92 2.94 -0.79
CA TYR A 62 1.18 2.47 -1.95
C TYR A 62 0.35 3.59 -2.61
N THR A 63 -0.47 4.34 -1.85
CA THR A 63 -1.42 5.31 -2.40
C THR A 63 -0.83 6.68 -2.73
N THR A 64 0.36 7.02 -2.24
CA THR A 64 0.94 8.38 -2.41
C THR A 64 2.24 8.40 -3.18
N ARG A 65 3.08 7.36 -3.05
CA ARG A 65 4.39 7.30 -3.74
C ARG A 65 4.34 6.46 -5.00
N LEU A 66 3.75 5.26 -4.94
CA LEU A 66 3.78 4.33 -6.08
C LEU A 66 2.62 4.55 -7.05
N PHE A 67 1.41 4.68 -6.51
CA PHE A 67 0.19 4.80 -7.31
C PHE A 67 -0.71 5.90 -6.76
N PRO A 68 -0.44 7.17 -7.11
CA PRO A 68 -1.31 8.27 -6.69
C PRO A 68 -2.76 8.02 -7.15
N PRO A 69 -3.79 8.51 -6.42
CA PRO A 69 -5.19 8.15 -6.68
C PRO A 69 -5.72 8.53 -8.08
N ASN A 70 -4.99 9.43 -8.76
CA ASN A 70 -5.31 9.86 -10.12
C ASN A 70 -4.61 9.04 -11.21
N ASP A 71 -3.75 8.10 -10.84
CA ASP A 71 -3.07 7.22 -11.77
C ASP A 71 -4.07 6.29 -12.46
N SER A 72 -4.08 6.31 -13.79
CA SER A 72 -4.97 5.50 -14.62
C SER A 72 -4.69 3.99 -14.48
N PHE A 73 -3.45 3.60 -14.20
CA PHE A 73 -3.07 2.22 -13.99
C PHE A 73 -3.69 1.68 -12.70
N TYR A 74 -3.62 2.45 -11.62
CA TYR A 74 -4.25 2.12 -10.35
C TYR A 74 -5.75 1.97 -10.43
N LYS A 75 -6.42 2.89 -11.14
CA LYS A 75 -7.88 2.84 -11.33
C LYS A 75 -8.33 1.56 -12.03
N ASN A 76 -7.48 1.01 -12.91
CA ASN A 76 -7.80 -0.16 -13.71
C ASN A 76 -7.31 -1.47 -13.07
N LEU A 77 -6.24 -1.43 -12.26
CA LEU A 77 -5.58 -2.59 -11.66
C LEU A 77 -5.15 -2.32 -10.21
N PRO A 78 -6.09 -2.09 -9.29
CA PRO A 78 -5.76 -1.74 -7.92
C PRO A 78 -4.98 -2.89 -7.22
N ASP A 79 -5.37 -4.15 -7.46
CA ASP A 79 -4.70 -5.34 -6.91
C ASP A 79 -3.23 -5.47 -7.33
N HIS A 80 -2.88 -4.96 -8.52
CA HIS A 80 -1.53 -5.10 -9.05
C HIS A 80 -0.51 -4.32 -8.21
N GLY A 81 -0.86 -3.11 -7.79
CA GLY A 81 0.05 -2.35 -6.94
C GLY A 81 0.13 -2.87 -5.50
N VAL A 82 -0.91 -3.57 -5.03
CA VAL A 82 -0.87 -4.27 -3.73
C VAL A 82 0.19 -5.36 -3.77
N ALA A 83 0.26 -6.17 -4.83
CA ALA A 83 1.27 -7.21 -4.97
C ALA A 83 2.70 -6.65 -4.92
N HIS A 84 2.94 -5.48 -5.53
CA HIS A 84 4.27 -4.85 -5.55
C HIS A 84 4.73 -4.27 -4.22
N VAL A 85 3.82 -3.91 -3.31
CA VAL A 85 4.16 -3.29 -2.02
C VAL A 85 3.97 -4.28 -0.86
N VAL A 86 2.84 -4.99 -0.84
CA VAL A 86 2.52 -5.94 0.24
C VAL A 86 3.26 -7.26 0.07
N GLY A 87 3.57 -7.69 -1.16
CA GLY A 87 4.38 -8.89 -1.41
C GLY A 87 5.73 -8.84 -0.69
N PRO A 88 6.57 -7.83 -0.95
CA PRO A 88 7.84 -7.65 -0.24
C PRO A 88 7.69 -7.54 1.28
N VAL A 89 6.65 -6.86 1.77
CA VAL A 89 6.36 -6.80 3.21
C VAL A 89 6.12 -8.19 3.79
N ILE A 90 5.34 -9.03 3.10
CA ILE A 90 5.05 -10.40 3.55
C ILE A 90 6.36 -11.20 3.61
N ASP A 91 7.19 -11.13 2.58
CA ASP A 91 8.47 -11.85 2.53
C ASP A 91 9.40 -11.40 3.68
N HIS A 92 9.54 -10.09 3.90
CA HIS A 92 10.32 -9.55 5.01
C HIS A 92 9.78 -9.99 6.38
N VAL A 93 8.45 -10.00 6.55
CA VAL A 93 7.83 -10.43 7.82
C VAL A 93 8.13 -11.90 8.11
N PHE A 94 8.03 -12.79 7.12
CA PHE A 94 8.33 -14.21 7.30
C PHE A 94 9.83 -14.45 7.58
N GLU A 95 10.70 -13.76 6.86
CA GLU A 95 12.14 -13.81 7.07
C GLU A 95 12.50 -13.42 8.51
N LEU A 96 11.95 -12.30 8.99
CA LEU A 96 12.20 -11.81 10.36
C LEU A 96 11.57 -12.69 11.42
N ALA A 97 10.35 -13.20 11.19
CA ALA A 97 9.69 -14.11 12.12
C ALA A 97 10.51 -15.40 12.34
N SER A 98 11.20 -15.89 11.31
CA SER A 98 12.09 -17.05 11.43
C SER A 98 13.31 -16.81 12.34
N ALA A 99 13.76 -15.56 12.43
CA ALA A 99 14.90 -15.14 13.24
C ALA A 99 14.52 -14.71 14.68
N ILE A 100 13.22 -14.65 15.00
CA ILE A 100 12.70 -14.19 16.29
C ILE A 100 12.07 -15.37 17.04
N SER A 101 12.41 -15.52 18.32
CA SER A 101 11.72 -16.50 19.17
C SER A 101 10.23 -16.20 19.24
N TRP A 102 9.38 -17.23 19.11
CA TRP A 102 7.92 -17.12 19.23
C TRP A 102 7.44 -16.39 20.51
N LYS A 103 8.21 -16.46 21.61
CA LYS A 103 7.87 -15.80 22.87
C LYS A 103 8.20 -14.31 22.89
N ASN A 104 8.95 -13.81 21.92
CA ASN A 104 9.34 -12.41 21.84
C ASN A 104 8.14 -11.57 21.35
N PRO A 105 7.81 -10.43 22.00
CA PRO A 105 6.74 -9.53 21.56
C PRO A 105 6.87 -9.07 20.10
N ALA A 106 8.09 -8.97 19.57
CA ALA A 106 8.34 -8.65 18.17
C ALA A 106 7.68 -9.65 17.20
N HIS A 107 7.63 -10.94 17.56
CA HIS A 107 6.97 -11.96 16.75
C HIS A 107 5.45 -11.71 16.67
N ARG A 108 4.84 -11.26 17.77
CA ARG A 108 3.42 -10.91 17.79
C ARG A 108 3.14 -9.68 16.93
N ARG A 109 3.96 -8.63 17.04
CA ARG A 109 3.84 -7.42 16.21
C ARG A 109 3.90 -7.74 14.71
N LEU A 110 4.80 -8.64 14.31
CA LEU A 110 4.90 -9.12 12.93
C LEU A 110 3.62 -9.80 12.44
N ALA A 111 3.03 -10.69 13.26
CA ALA A 111 1.77 -11.35 12.93
C ALA A 111 0.60 -10.35 12.87
N ASP A 112 0.52 -9.45 13.85
CA ASP A 112 -0.53 -8.44 13.94
C ASP A 112 -0.46 -7.44 12.78
N LEU A 113 0.74 -7.14 12.26
CA LEU A 113 0.93 -6.36 11.03
C LEU A 113 0.26 -7.02 9.82
N LEU A 114 0.47 -8.32 9.61
CA LEU A 114 -0.17 -9.04 8.50
C LEU A 114 -1.70 -9.03 8.63
N VAL A 115 -2.21 -9.16 9.85
CA VAL A 115 -3.65 -9.06 10.13
C VAL A 115 -4.18 -7.65 9.84
N ALA A 116 -3.46 -6.60 10.25
CA ALA A 116 -3.84 -5.21 10.01
C ALA A 116 -3.85 -4.86 8.52
N LEU A 117 -2.86 -5.34 7.76
CA LEU A 117 -2.81 -5.18 6.30
C LEU A 117 -3.99 -5.89 5.62
N LYS A 118 -4.30 -7.12 6.02
CA LYS A 118 -5.47 -7.86 5.51
C LYS A 118 -6.78 -7.12 5.77
N LYS A 119 -6.99 -6.62 7.00
CA LYS A 119 -8.20 -5.85 7.36
C LYS A 119 -8.32 -4.55 6.55
N SER A 120 -7.20 -3.87 6.35
CA SER A 120 -7.16 -2.62 5.57
C SER A 120 -7.50 -2.88 4.11
N ALA A 121 -6.95 -3.94 3.51
CA ALA A 121 -7.30 -4.35 2.15
C ALA A 121 -8.80 -4.67 2.02
N ALA A 122 -9.39 -5.43 2.94
CA ALA A 122 -10.81 -5.74 2.90
C ALA A 122 -11.72 -4.48 2.88
N THR A 123 -11.25 -3.37 3.46
CA THR A 123 -11.99 -2.09 3.48
C THR A 123 -11.80 -1.28 2.19
N GLU A 124 -10.63 -1.38 1.53
CA GLU A 124 -10.36 -0.68 0.26
C GLU A 124 -11.02 -1.36 -0.95
N PHE A 125 -11.23 -2.68 -0.86
CA PHE A 125 -11.80 -3.49 -1.94
C PHE A 125 -13.28 -3.83 -1.72
N ASP A 126 -13.92 -3.24 -0.71
CA ASP A 126 -15.37 -3.36 -0.52
C ASP A 126 -16.09 -2.72 -1.72
N PRO A 127 -16.81 -3.51 -2.55
CA PRO A 127 -17.53 -2.98 -3.70
C PRO A 127 -18.61 -1.96 -3.31
N GLU A 128 -19.09 -1.96 -2.06
CA GLU A 128 -20.07 -0.99 -1.56
C GLU A 128 -19.44 0.35 -1.11
N VAL A 129 -18.12 0.41 -0.89
CA VAL A 129 -17.38 1.63 -0.56
C VAL A 129 -16.85 2.35 -1.82
N ARG A 130 -17.00 1.74 -3.01
CA ARG A 130 -16.82 2.48 -4.26
C ARG A 130 -17.86 3.60 -4.31
N PRO A 131 -17.46 4.87 -4.52
CA PRO A 131 -18.45 5.88 -4.85
C PRO A 131 -19.15 5.40 -6.11
N SER A 132 -20.46 5.16 -6.01
CA SER A 132 -21.35 4.96 -7.15
C SER A 132 -21.30 6.22 -8.01
N THR A 133 -20.28 6.35 -8.84
CA THR A 133 -20.31 7.18 -10.03
C THR A 133 -20.97 6.36 -11.13
N SER A 134 -22.24 6.03 -10.90
CA SER A 134 -23.16 5.95 -12.03
C SER A 134 -23.20 7.35 -12.64
N PRO A 135 -22.80 7.55 -13.91
CA PRO A 135 -23.15 8.79 -14.56
C PRO A 135 -24.67 8.78 -14.66
N ARG A 136 -25.35 9.63 -13.86
CA ARG A 136 -26.72 10.00 -14.19
C ARG A 136 -26.64 10.60 -15.59
N ARG A 137 -27.04 9.83 -16.60
CA ARG A 137 -27.43 10.38 -17.91
C ARG A 137 -28.60 11.33 -17.63
N ILE A 138 -28.28 12.59 -17.37
CA ILE A 138 -29.24 13.66 -17.56
C ILE A 138 -29.35 13.79 -19.08
N LEU A 139 -30.37 13.16 -19.65
CA LEU A 139 -30.87 13.48 -20.98
C LEU A 139 -31.49 14.89 -20.91
N SER A 140 -30.66 15.93 -20.85
CA SER A 140 -31.11 17.31 -21.05
C SER A 140 -31.16 17.57 -22.56
N HIS A 141 -32.40 17.67 -23.05
CA HIS A 141 -32.85 18.32 -24.28
C HIS A 141 -31.78 18.75 -25.29
N ILE A 142 -31.75 18.04 -26.42
CA ILE A 142 -31.24 18.57 -27.69
C ILE A 142 -32.29 19.58 -28.20
N PRO A 143 -31.96 20.87 -28.41
CA PRO A 143 -32.82 21.72 -29.19
C PRO A 143 -32.66 21.37 -30.68
N SER A 144 -33.75 20.91 -31.29
CA SER A 144 -33.86 20.70 -32.73
C SER A 144 -33.71 22.02 -33.48
N ARG A 145 -32.56 22.24 -34.13
CA ARG A 145 -32.43 23.20 -35.25
C ARG A 145 -31.17 22.90 -36.06
N PHE A 146 -31.30 21.97 -37.00
CA PHE A 146 -30.51 22.00 -38.22
C PHE A 146 -31.49 22.02 -39.39
N SER A 147 -31.74 23.24 -39.89
CA SER A 147 -32.39 23.46 -41.17
C SER A 147 -31.45 22.97 -42.28
N HIS A 148 -31.97 22.12 -43.16
CA HIS A 148 -31.34 21.76 -44.43
C HIS A 148 -31.14 22.99 -45.32
N PRO A 149 -30.02 23.08 -46.06
CA PRO A 149 -30.00 23.70 -47.38
C PRO A 149 -30.12 22.62 -48.47
N GLN A 150 -31.16 22.76 -49.29
CA GLN A 150 -31.36 22.05 -50.55
C GLN A 150 -30.24 22.41 -51.54
N LEU A 151 -29.58 21.40 -52.10
CA LEU A 151 -28.67 21.53 -53.23
C LEU A 151 -29.50 21.66 -54.51
N THR A 152 -29.64 22.88 -55.04
CA THR A 152 -30.10 23.09 -56.42
C THR A 152 -28.90 22.94 -57.37
N LEU A 153 -28.92 21.84 -58.12
CA LEU A 153 -28.01 21.58 -59.24
C LEU A 153 -28.64 22.20 -60.50
N ASP A 154 -28.22 23.40 -60.88
CA ASP A 154 -28.62 24.00 -62.16
C ASP A 154 -27.85 23.35 -63.31
N ARG A 155 -28.61 22.76 -64.23
CA ARG A 155 -28.18 22.37 -65.57
C ARG A 155 -28.33 23.59 -66.49
N THR A 156 -27.24 24.02 -67.10
CA THR A 156 -27.17 24.35 -68.55
C THR A 156 -25.72 24.46 -68.97
#